data_AF-W2Z3T0-F1
#
_entry.id   AF-W2Z3T0-F1
#
_cell.length_a   1.000
_cell.length_b   1.000
_cell.length_c   1.000
_cell.angle_alpha   90.00
_cell.angle_beta   90.00
_cell.angle_gamma   90.00
#
_symmetry.space_group_name_H-M   'P 1'
#
loop_
_entity.id
_entity.type
_entity.pdbx_description
1 polymer ?
#
loop_
_entity_poly.entity_id
_entity_poly.type
_entity_poly.pdbx_seq_one_letter_code
_entity_poly.pdbx_strand_id
1 'polypeptide(L)'
;MPAAKKSSKRSKRQLSVAEFRAASAELFREDDKRKAKIARVVPPARGLDSDDEIDSPTPRYDLCVAAEGPEGVLKHTNFSQAEFDRIWERIEDFVAANWGVGRGKKPEEAPKDVFFMSVCAMKHCGKWDTVAHMFDKGSSTFQKMVRGFLEVVTPRLYELLVCSQEKMSVEKLTLSGRTFDNFKCARYATDVTFQQSNRPRGNHRESIGYYSGKHHLYGYKVEVSVLPTGLALNCTPRSTSPAAFRGRGTLPPIRVPPESHRS
;
A
#
# COMPACT_ATOMS: atom_id res chain seq x y z
N MET A 1 -8.57 51.03 23.47
CA MET A 1 -8.40 49.90 22.53
C MET A 1 -7.02 49.29 22.76
N PRO A 2 -6.88 48.10 23.37
CA PRO A 2 -5.56 47.51 23.57
C PRO A 2 -5.08 46.80 22.29
N ALA A 3 -3.79 46.97 21.99
CA ALA A 3 -3.13 46.46 20.80
C ALA A 3 -3.06 44.92 20.77
N ALA A 4 -3.36 44.35 19.60
CA ALA A 4 -3.30 42.92 19.36
C ALA A 4 -1.87 42.38 19.45
N LYS A 5 -1.67 41.35 20.30
CA LYS A 5 -0.42 40.59 20.40
C LYS A 5 -0.14 39.88 19.07
N LYS A 6 1.02 40.16 18.47
CA LYS A 6 1.54 39.43 17.31
C LYS A 6 1.76 37.96 17.68
N SER A 7 1.10 37.07 16.96
CA SER A 7 1.26 35.61 17.06
C SER A 7 2.69 35.21 16.69
N SER A 8 3.35 34.49 17.60
CA SER A 8 4.69 33.90 17.40
C SER A 8 4.61 32.81 16.34
N LYS A 9 5.42 32.95 15.28
CA LYS A 9 5.54 31.99 14.17
C LYS A 9 6.20 30.72 14.72
N ARG A 10 5.39 29.68 14.98
CA ARG A 10 5.86 28.37 15.44
C ARG A 10 6.86 27.80 14.42
N SER A 11 8.14 27.73 14.79
CA SER A 11 9.19 27.07 14.00
C SER A 11 8.79 25.61 13.77
N LYS A 12 8.86 25.15 12.51
CA LYS A 12 8.56 23.76 12.14
C LYS A 12 9.69 22.88 12.68
N ARG A 13 9.38 22.06 13.69
CA ARG A 13 10.30 21.03 14.18
C ARG A 13 10.53 20.01 13.07
N GLN A 14 11.79 19.77 12.69
CA GLN A 14 12.16 18.67 11.81
C GLN A 14 12.30 17.37 12.63
N LEU A 15 11.86 16.26 12.05
CA LEU A 15 11.96 14.93 12.67
C LEU A 15 13.37 14.41 12.43
N SER A 16 14.09 14.03 13.49
CA SER A 16 15.46 13.50 13.38
C SER A 16 15.49 12.04 12.88
N VAL A 17 16.64 11.62 12.34
CA VAL A 17 16.90 10.22 11.94
C VAL A 17 16.64 9.25 13.10
N ALA A 18 17.10 9.59 14.31
CA ALA A 18 16.91 8.76 15.50
C ALA A 18 15.43 8.62 15.88
N GLU A 19 14.66 9.70 15.82
CA GLU A 19 13.22 9.68 16.08
C GLU A 19 12.48 8.84 15.02
N PHE A 20 12.84 8.97 13.74
CA PHE A 20 12.26 8.16 12.67
C PHE A 20 12.58 6.67 12.85
N ARG A 21 13.83 6.31 13.15
CA ARG A 21 14.24 4.93 13.43
C ARG A 21 13.48 4.33 14.61
N ALA A 22 13.33 5.08 15.70
CA ALA A 22 12.58 4.64 16.87
C ALA A 22 11.10 4.41 16.56
N ALA A 23 10.46 5.34 15.84
CA ALA A 23 9.06 5.21 15.43
C ALA A 23 8.86 4.04 14.45
N SER A 24 9.79 3.85 13.51
CA SER A 24 9.81 2.70 12.60
C SER A 24 9.93 1.38 13.37
N ALA A 25 10.88 1.27 14.31
CA ALA A 25 11.04 0.08 15.13
C ALA A 25 9.76 -0.28 15.89
N GLU A 26 9.05 0.70 16.45
CA GLU A 26 7.76 0.47 17.13
C GLU A 26 6.66 0.02 16.14
N LEU A 27 6.61 0.61 14.94
CA LEU A 27 5.69 0.19 13.90
C LEU A 27 5.91 -1.28 13.51
N PHE A 28 7.15 -1.69 13.28
CA PHE A 28 7.48 -3.08 12.96
C PHE A 28 7.23 -4.01 14.13
N ARG A 29 7.45 -3.58 15.38
CA ARG A 29 7.11 -4.38 16.55
C ARG A 29 5.60 -4.61 16.67
N GLU A 30 4.78 -3.61 16.37
CA GLU A 30 3.31 -3.75 16.32
C GLU A 30 2.85 -4.63 15.16
N ASP A 31 3.51 -4.55 14.01
CA ASP A 31 3.28 -5.43 12.87
C ASP A 31 3.71 -6.88 13.15
N ASP A 32 4.83 -7.08 13.83
CA ASP A 32 5.33 -8.38 14.24
C ASP A 32 4.42 -8.99 15.30
N LYS A 33 3.89 -8.22 16.25
CA LYS A 33 2.82 -8.70 17.14
C LYS A 33 1.57 -9.13 16.36
N ARG A 34 1.22 -8.40 15.28
CA ARG A 34 0.08 -8.72 14.43
C ARG A 34 0.31 -10.02 13.65
N LYS A 35 1.51 -10.20 13.09
CA LYS A 35 1.96 -11.37 12.32
C LYS A 35 2.24 -12.60 13.21
N ALA A 36 2.80 -12.42 14.39
CA ALA A 36 3.07 -13.48 15.38
C ALA A 36 1.80 -14.14 15.92
N LYS A 37 0.65 -13.48 15.76
CA LYS A 37 -0.67 -14.08 16.00
C LYS A 37 -1.07 -15.13 14.94
N ILE A 38 -0.27 -15.32 13.88
CA ILE A 38 -0.52 -16.27 12.77
C ILE A 38 0.55 -17.37 12.66
N ALA A 39 1.84 -17.15 12.97
CA ALA A 39 2.82 -18.23 13.17
C ALA A 39 4.14 -17.69 13.76
N ARG A 40 4.84 -18.54 14.52
CA ARG A 40 6.14 -18.30 15.19
C ARG A 40 7.33 -18.24 14.20
N VAL A 41 8.27 -17.32 14.47
CA VAL A 41 9.75 -17.45 14.61
C VAL A 41 10.46 -16.11 14.25
N VAL A 42 11.51 -15.75 15.01
CA VAL A 42 12.32 -14.50 15.12
C VAL A 42 13.81 -14.92 14.90
N PRO A 43 14.83 -14.16 14.36
CA PRO A 43 15.47 -12.93 14.93
C PRO A 43 16.28 -12.03 13.92
N PRO A 44 17.30 -11.20 14.30
CA PRO A 44 17.28 -9.85 14.89
C PRO A 44 18.05 -8.74 14.08
N ALA A 45 18.13 -7.52 14.65
CA ALA A 45 18.56 -6.24 14.06
C ALA A 45 20.09 -5.95 13.94
N ARG A 46 20.48 -4.96 13.12
CA ARG A 46 21.73 -4.15 13.22
C ARG A 46 21.50 -2.71 12.73
N GLY A 47 22.16 -1.74 13.37
CA GLY A 47 22.16 -0.30 13.00
C GLY A 47 23.47 0.17 12.36
N LEU A 48 23.54 1.47 12.03
CA LEU A 48 24.70 2.39 12.10
C LEU A 48 24.28 3.79 11.57
N ASP A 49 24.90 4.85 12.10
CA ASP A 49 24.59 6.29 11.93
C ASP A 49 25.29 6.97 10.73
N SER A 50 24.69 8.07 10.23
CA SER A 50 25.35 9.26 9.64
C SER A 50 24.28 10.34 9.40
N ASP A 51 24.55 11.60 9.77
CA ASP A 51 23.62 12.73 9.72
C ASP A 51 24.17 13.78 8.73
N ASP A 52 23.57 13.87 7.55
CA ASP A 52 23.78 14.98 6.62
C ASP A 52 22.43 15.67 6.38
N GLU A 53 22.43 16.98 6.63
CA GLU A 53 21.27 17.86 6.54
C GLU A 53 20.96 18.16 5.06
N ILE A 54 19.94 17.48 4.50
CA ILE A 54 19.50 17.68 3.12
C ILE A 54 18.26 18.57 3.11
N ASP A 55 18.37 19.79 2.57
CA ASP A 55 17.21 20.58 2.10
C ASP A 55 16.67 19.91 0.84
N SER A 56 16.00 18.77 1.05
CA SER A 56 15.52 17.90 -0.01
C SER A 56 14.15 18.39 -0.50
N PRO A 57 13.86 18.27 -1.81
CA PRO A 57 12.49 18.42 -2.31
C PRO A 57 11.54 17.32 -1.80
N THR A 58 12.06 16.22 -1.23
CA THR A 58 11.31 15.05 -0.70
C THR A 58 11.84 14.60 0.66
N PRO A 59 11.74 15.46 1.69
CA PRO A 59 12.39 15.24 2.98
C PRO A 59 11.93 13.99 3.72
N ARG A 60 10.77 13.39 3.40
CA ARG A 60 10.30 12.17 4.09
C ARG A 60 10.79 10.89 3.43
N TYR A 61 10.79 10.87 2.11
CA TYR A 61 11.36 9.76 1.35
C TYR A 61 12.86 9.65 1.59
N ASP A 62 13.58 10.78 1.48
CA ASP A 62 15.03 10.84 1.64
C ASP A 62 15.45 10.49 3.08
N LEU A 63 14.68 10.96 4.08
CA LEU A 63 14.91 10.59 5.48
C LEU A 63 14.77 9.07 5.71
N CYS A 64 13.84 8.40 5.02
CA CYS A 64 13.72 6.94 5.13
C CYS A 64 14.93 6.23 4.52
N VAL A 65 15.40 6.68 3.35
CA VAL A 65 16.59 6.14 2.69
C VAL A 65 17.84 6.35 3.56
N ALA A 66 18.01 7.56 4.12
CA ALA A 66 19.12 7.86 5.03
C ALA A 66 19.06 7.04 6.32
N ALA A 67 17.87 6.91 6.92
CA ALA A 67 17.69 6.21 8.20
C ALA A 67 17.83 4.69 8.09
N GLU A 68 17.34 4.07 7.02
CA GLU A 68 17.24 2.60 6.94
C GLU A 68 18.06 1.99 5.80
N GLY A 69 18.78 2.81 5.04
CA GLY A 69 19.54 2.40 3.87
C GLY A 69 18.66 2.02 2.68
N PRO A 70 19.24 1.38 1.65
CA PRO A 70 18.54 1.04 0.39
C PRO A 70 17.28 0.18 0.59
N GLU A 71 17.28 -0.64 1.64
CA GLU A 71 16.18 -1.55 1.98
C GLU A 71 15.05 -0.86 2.77
N GLY A 72 15.24 0.37 3.23
CA GLY A 72 14.22 1.11 3.98
C GLY A 72 12.91 1.26 3.20
N VAL A 73 13.02 1.66 1.93
CA VAL A 73 11.85 1.81 1.05
C VAL A 73 11.14 0.47 0.87
N LEU A 74 11.87 -0.63 0.65
CA LEU A 74 11.30 -1.98 0.57
C LEU A 74 10.59 -2.35 1.87
N LYS A 75 11.25 -2.11 2.99
CA LYS A 75 10.75 -2.40 4.33
C LYS A 75 9.48 -1.63 4.66
N HIS A 76 9.26 -0.43 4.11
CA HIS A 76 8.07 0.39 4.36
C HIS A 76 7.00 0.36 3.27
N THR A 77 7.32 -0.14 2.07
CA THR A 77 6.38 -0.08 0.92
C THR A 77 6.15 -1.40 0.20
N ASN A 78 7.01 -2.41 0.39
CA ASN A 78 7.13 -3.62 -0.43
C ASN A 78 7.66 -3.37 -1.87
N PHE A 79 8.14 -2.16 -2.17
CA PHE A 79 8.83 -1.85 -3.41
C PHE A 79 10.29 -1.55 -3.12
N SER A 80 11.20 -2.08 -3.93
CA SER A 80 12.56 -1.53 -3.97
C SER A 80 12.52 -0.05 -4.32
N GLN A 81 13.59 0.67 -3.99
CA GLN A 81 13.71 2.09 -4.32
C GLN A 81 13.43 2.37 -5.81
N ALA A 82 14.05 1.57 -6.69
CA ALA A 82 13.90 1.69 -8.13
C ALA A 82 12.46 1.39 -8.63
N GLU A 83 11.77 0.42 -8.03
CA GLU A 83 10.38 0.14 -8.39
C GLU A 83 9.45 1.27 -7.95
N PHE A 84 9.67 1.83 -6.74
CA PHE A 84 8.91 2.95 -6.24
C PHE A 84 9.08 4.18 -7.14
N ASP A 85 10.33 4.51 -7.51
CA ASP A 85 10.64 5.65 -8.37
C ASP A 85 10.03 5.49 -9.77
N ARG A 86 10.09 4.29 -10.37
CA ARG A 86 9.42 4.00 -11.64
C ARG A 86 7.91 4.20 -11.59
N ILE A 87 7.26 3.89 -10.46
CA ILE A 87 5.83 4.17 -10.30
C ILE A 87 5.60 5.67 -10.20
N TRP A 88 6.42 6.37 -9.40
CA TRP A 88 6.34 7.82 -9.22
C TRP A 88 6.48 8.57 -10.54
N GLU A 89 7.51 8.28 -11.33
CA GLU A 89 7.79 8.89 -12.64
C GLU A 89 6.58 8.81 -13.58
N ARG A 90 5.80 7.71 -13.53
CA ARG A 90 4.63 7.52 -14.39
C ARG A 90 3.40 8.35 -13.97
N ILE A 91 3.36 8.83 -12.74
CA ILE A 91 2.23 9.59 -12.18
C ILE A 91 2.59 11.02 -11.80
N GLU A 92 3.87 11.40 -11.81
CA GLU A 92 4.36 12.69 -11.33
C GLU A 92 3.65 13.87 -12.00
N ASP A 93 3.62 13.91 -13.34
CA ASP A 93 2.95 14.98 -14.09
C ASP A 93 1.46 15.05 -13.77
N PHE A 94 0.81 13.89 -13.66
CA PHE A 94 -0.61 13.81 -13.29
C PHE A 94 -0.83 14.35 -11.87
N VAL A 95 0.03 13.97 -10.93
CA VAL A 95 -0.06 14.45 -9.55
C VAL A 95 0.20 15.94 -9.49
N ALA A 96 1.20 16.47 -10.19
CA ALA A 96 1.49 17.90 -10.26
C ALA A 96 0.29 18.71 -10.79
N ALA A 97 -0.44 18.15 -11.77
CA ALA A 97 -1.60 18.80 -12.37
C ALA A 97 -2.90 18.67 -11.55
N ASN A 98 -3.05 17.64 -10.71
CA ASN A 98 -4.33 17.32 -10.06
C ASN A 98 -4.29 17.40 -8.53
N TRP A 99 -3.12 17.27 -7.90
CA TRP A 99 -2.98 17.31 -6.45
C TRP A 99 -2.84 18.74 -5.93
N GLY A 100 -3.72 19.13 -5.00
CA GLY A 100 -3.71 20.47 -4.41
C GLY A 100 -4.43 21.53 -5.23
N VAL A 101 -4.95 21.19 -6.41
CA VAL A 101 -5.82 22.08 -7.19
C VAL A 101 -7.11 22.37 -6.41
N GLY A 102 -7.50 23.65 -6.36
CA GLY A 102 -8.66 24.11 -5.59
C GLY A 102 -8.44 24.17 -4.07
N ARG A 103 -7.28 23.74 -3.55
CA ARG A 103 -6.92 23.98 -2.15
C ARG A 103 -6.37 25.39 -2.03
N GLY A 104 -7.10 26.28 -1.34
CA GLY A 104 -6.66 27.66 -1.10
C GLY A 104 -5.32 27.78 -0.35
N LYS A 105 -4.85 26.69 0.30
CA LYS A 105 -3.52 26.59 0.91
C LYS A 105 -2.67 25.58 0.14
N LYS A 106 -1.45 26.01 -0.25
CA LYS A 106 -0.43 25.14 -0.86
C LYS A 106 -0.20 23.90 0.02
N PRO A 107 -0.13 22.68 -0.55
CA PRO A 107 0.24 21.48 0.20
C PRO A 107 1.55 21.70 0.96
N GLU A 108 1.58 21.35 2.24
CA GLU A 108 2.77 21.53 3.08
C GLU A 108 3.86 20.49 2.81
N GLU A 109 3.47 19.35 2.24
CA GLU A 109 4.34 18.20 1.96
C GLU A 109 4.54 18.07 0.45
N ALA A 110 5.71 17.60 0.04
CA ALA A 110 5.99 17.30 -1.35
C ALA A 110 5.08 16.18 -1.86
N PRO A 111 4.59 16.23 -3.11
CA PRO A 111 3.68 15.21 -3.61
C PRO A 111 4.26 13.77 -3.57
N LYS A 112 5.56 13.59 -3.83
CA LYS A 112 6.25 12.30 -3.72
C LYS A 112 6.30 11.80 -2.28
N ASP A 113 6.49 12.68 -1.31
CA ASP A 113 6.40 12.33 0.11
C ASP A 113 4.99 11.88 0.50
N VAL A 114 3.96 12.55 -0.02
CA VAL A 114 2.56 12.13 0.21
C VAL A 114 2.27 10.77 -0.42
N PHE A 115 2.85 10.48 -1.60
CA PHE A 115 2.77 9.16 -2.20
C PHE A 115 3.45 8.11 -1.32
N PHE A 116 4.69 8.35 -0.89
CA PHE A 116 5.44 7.46 0.00
C PHE A 116 4.67 7.19 1.30
N MET A 117 4.24 8.24 2.00
CA MET A 117 3.43 8.16 3.21
C MET A 117 2.14 7.35 3.01
N SER A 118 1.49 7.49 1.86
CA SER A 118 0.27 6.75 1.52
C SER A 118 0.54 5.27 1.32
N VAL A 119 1.63 4.90 0.63
CA VAL A 119 2.03 3.50 0.43
C VAL A 119 2.44 2.86 1.76
N CYS A 120 3.16 3.57 2.63
CA CYS A 120 3.48 3.11 3.98
C CYS A 120 2.19 2.83 4.79
N ALA A 121 1.23 3.76 4.76
CA ALA A 121 -0.04 3.55 5.45
C ALA A 121 -0.81 2.32 4.93
N MET A 122 -0.78 2.07 3.62
CA MET A 122 -1.41 0.90 3.00
C MET A 122 -0.69 -0.41 3.32
N LYS A 123 0.65 -0.42 3.40
CA LYS A 123 1.41 -1.59 3.84
C LYS A 123 1.04 -1.96 5.28
N HIS A 124 1.01 -0.96 6.15
CA HIS A 124 0.93 -1.19 7.58
C HIS A 124 -0.49 -1.35 8.14
N CYS A 125 -1.56 -1.02 7.40
CA CYS A 125 -3.00 -1.32 7.64
C CYS A 125 -3.49 -1.31 9.12
N GLY A 126 -2.79 -0.57 9.96
CA GLY A 126 -2.88 -0.61 11.41
C GLY A 126 -3.62 0.62 11.93
N LYS A 127 -3.28 1.06 13.14
CA LYS A 127 -3.84 2.31 13.65
C LYS A 127 -3.18 3.48 12.92
N TRP A 128 -4.00 4.44 12.49
CA TRP A 128 -3.50 5.67 11.86
C TRP A 128 -2.49 6.41 12.75
N ASP A 129 -2.66 6.35 14.08
CA ASP A 129 -1.75 6.97 15.05
C ASP A 129 -0.31 6.47 14.91
N THR A 130 -0.12 5.15 14.69
CA THR A 130 1.21 4.55 14.61
C THR A 130 1.97 5.02 13.37
N VAL A 131 1.33 4.99 12.20
CA VAL A 131 1.96 5.44 10.95
C VAL A 131 2.10 6.96 10.93
N ALA A 132 1.12 7.71 11.46
CA ALA A 132 1.20 9.16 11.51
C ALA A 132 2.33 9.66 12.42
N HIS A 133 2.56 9.00 13.56
CA HIS A 133 3.65 9.31 14.47
C HIS A 133 5.02 9.16 13.80
N MET A 134 5.19 8.16 12.94
CA MET A 134 6.41 7.96 12.15
C MET A 134 6.77 9.19 11.28
N PHE A 135 5.79 10.01 10.91
CA PHE A 135 5.98 11.20 10.09
C PHE A 135 5.79 12.52 10.85
N ASP A 136 5.80 12.50 12.19
CA ASP A 136 5.48 13.65 13.06
C ASP A 136 4.13 14.33 12.72
N LYS A 137 3.11 13.53 12.41
CA LYS A 137 1.79 14.03 12.02
C LYS A 137 0.71 13.64 13.01
N GLY A 138 -0.21 14.58 13.23
CA GLY A 138 -1.48 14.27 13.90
C GLY A 138 -2.32 13.31 13.05
N SER A 139 -2.83 12.26 13.66
CA SER A 139 -3.49 11.12 12.98
C SER A 139 -4.67 11.52 12.11
N SER A 140 -5.51 12.45 12.56
CA SER A 140 -6.65 12.95 11.77
C SER A 140 -6.18 13.69 10.51
N THR A 141 -5.12 14.49 10.63
CA THR A 141 -4.51 15.21 9.50
C THR A 141 -3.86 14.24 8.53
N PHE A 142 -3.08 13.28 9.04
CA PHE A 142 -2.43 12.25 8.24
C PHE A 142 -3.46 11.41 7.46
N GLN A 143 -4.51 10.95 8.14
CA GLN A 143 -5.57 10.17 7.53
C GLN A 143 -6.29 10.95 6.42
N LYS A 144 -6.67 12.21 6.67
CA LYS A 144 -7.32 13.06 5.65
C LYS A 144 -6.41 13.27 4.43
N MET A 145 -5.12 13.47 4.66
CA MET A 145 -4.12 13.64 3.62
C MET A 145 -3.98 12.39 2.76
N VAL A 146 -3.74 11.22 3.38
CA VAL A 146 -3.58 9.94 2.67
C VAL A 146 -4.84 9.58 1.89
N ARG A 147 -6.04 9.68 2.50
CA ARG A 147 -7.28 9.37 1.79
C ARG A 147 -7.51 10.29 0.58
N GLY A 148 -7.38 11.61 0.77
CA GLY A 148 -7.57 12.55 -0.33
C GLY A 148 -6.54 12.36 -1.45
N PHE A 149 -5.31 11.98 -1.11
CA PHE A 149 -4.30 11.67 -2.11
C PHE A 149 -4.68 10.41 -2.91
N LEU A 150 -5.07 9.34 -2.22
CA LEU A 150 -5.49 8.09 -2.85
C LEU A 150 -6.73 8.25 -3.73
N GLU A 151 -7.67 9.12 -3.37
CA GLU A 151 -8.84 9.45 -4.21
C GLU A 151 -8.42 10.03 -5.57
N VAL A 152 -7.34 10.82 -5.60
CA VAL A 152 -6.80 11.40 -6.84
C VAL A 152 -5.98 10.38 -7.63
N VAL A 153 -5.08 9.65 -6.99
CA VAL A 153 -4.08 8.82 -7.71
C VAL A 153 -4.56 7.41 -8.05
N THR A 154 -5.50 6.83 -7.29
CA THR A 154 -5.94 5.43 -7.49
C THR A 154 -6.54 5.22 -8.88
N PRO A 155 -7.44 6.08 -9.41
CA PRO A 155 -7.97 5.90 -10.76
C PRO A 155 -6.87 5.91 -11.83
N ARG A 156 -5.90 6.83 -11.70
CA ARG A 156 -4.78 6.94 -12.64
C ARG A 156 -3.86 5.71 -12.60
N LEU A 157 -3.54 5.21 -11.41
CA LEU A 157 -2.75 3.99 -11.26
C LEU A 157 -3.49 2.78 -11.84
N TYR A 158 -4.80 2.67 -11.63
CA TYR A 158 -5.61 1.59 -12.19
C TYR A 158 -5.63 1.62 -13.72
N GLU A 159 -5.81 2.80 -14.31
CA GLU A 159 -5.76 2.98 -15.76
C GLU A 159 -4.41 2.54 -16.34
N LEU A 160 -3.31 3.01 -15.72
CA LEU A 160 -1.95 2.75 -16.20
C LEU A 160 -1.49 1.30 -16.05
N LEU A 161 -1.87 0.66 -14.95
CA LEU A 161 -1.35 -0.66 -14.56
C LEU A 161 -2.31 -1.80 -14.90
N VAL A 162 -3.61 -1.54 -14.98
CA VAL A 162 -4.64 -2.58 -15.17
C VAL A 162 -5.35 -2.42 -16.52
N CYS A 163 -5.98 -1.28 -16.78
CA CYS A 163 -6.73 -1.08 -18.03
C CYS A 163 -5.84 -1.21 -19.28
N SER A 164 -4.56 -0.82 -19.19
CA SER A 164 -3.60 -0.98 -20.28
C SER A 164 -3.44 -2.44 -20.74
N GLN A 165 -3.70 -3.41 -19.86
CA GLN A 165 -3.54 -4.85 -20.12
C GLN A 165 -4.75 -5.47 -20.82
N GLU A 166 -5.90 -4.80 -20.83
CA GLU A 166 -7.14 -5.32 -21.44
C GLU A 166 -6.97 -5.64 -22.94
N LYS A 167 -6.06 -4.94 -23.62
CA LYS A 167 -5.76 -5.14 -25.04
C LYS A 167 -4.95 -6.41 -25.35
N MET A 168 -4.50 -7.13 -24.31
CA MET A 168 -3.80 -8.41 -24.45
C MET A 168 -4.79 -9.56 -24.60
N SER A 169 -5.00 -9.98 -25.85
CA SER A 169 -5.78 -11.16 -26.21
C SER A 169 -4.96 -12.44 -26.07
N VAL A 170 -5.65 -13.60 -26.01
CA VAL A 170 -5.00 -14.92 -26.02
C VAL A 170 -4.10 -15.07 -27.25
N GLU A 171 -4.56 -14.64 -28.42
CA GLU A 171 -3.77 -14.68 -29.66
C GLU A 171 -2.43 -13.94 -29.54
N LYS A 172 -2.44 -12.70 -29.02
CA LYS A 172 -1.20 -11.92 -28.82
C LYS A 172 -0.27 -12.57 -27.79
N LEU A 173 -0.82 -13.19 -26.75
CA LEU A 173 -0.05 -13.93 -25.75
C LEU A 173 0.58 -15.19 -26.35
N THR A 174 -0.17 -15.92 -27.18
CA THR A 174 0.32 -17.11 -27.90
C THR A 174 1.42 -16.75 -28.89
N LEU A 175 1.20 -15.73 -29.74
CA LEU A 175 2.19 -15.28 -30.73
C LEU A 175 3.48 -14.76 -30.07
N SER A 176 3.39 -14.15 -28.89
CA SER A 176 4.55 -13.69 -28.13
C SER A 176 5.21 -14.77 -27.26
N GLY A 177 4.68 -16.00 -27.27
CA GLY A 177 5.17 -17.11 -26.44
C GLY A 177 4.88 -16.95 -24.93
N ARG A 178 4.13 -15.93 -24.52
CA ARG A 178 3.85 -15.58 -23.12
C ARG A 178 2.56 -16.23 -22.65
N THR A 179 2.60 -17.56 -22.50
CA THR A 179 1.45 -18.40 -22.12
C THR A 179 1.76 -19.20 -20.88
N PHE A 180 0.74 -19.63 -20.12
CA PHE A 180 0.95 -20.56 -19.02
C PHE A 180 1.48 -21.90 -19.53
N ASP A 181 2.38 -22.55 -18.79
CA ASP A 181 3.00 -23.80 -19.21
C ASP A 181 1.97 -24.91 -19.42
N ASN A 182 1.08 -25.08 -18.44
CA ASN A 182 0.08 -26.15 -18.45
C ASN A 182 -1.24 -25.75 -19.13
N PHE A 183 -1.46 -24.46 -19.38
CA PHE A 183 -2.74 -23.92 -19.87
C PHE A 183 -2.54 -22.88 -20.98
N LYS A 184 -2.07 -23.33 -22.15
CA LYS A 184 -1.71 -22.45 -23.28
C LYS A 184 -2.87 -21.58 -23.81
N CYS A 185 -4.12 -22.05 -23.64
CA CYS A 185 -5.32 -21.30 -24.05
C CYS A 185 -5.88 -20.38 -22.95
N ALA A 186 -5.34 -20.41 -21.73
CA ALA A 186 -5.83 -19.58 -20.64
C ALA A 186 -5.28 -18.15 -20.76
N ARG A 187 -6.18 -17.17 -20.75
CA ARG A 187 -5.82 -15.75 -20.85
C ARG A 187 -5.22 -15.19 -19.56
N TYR A 188 -5.78 -15.60 -18.42
CA TYR A 188 -5.38 -15.11 -17.11
C TYR A 188 -5.62 -16.20 -16.05
N ALA A 189 -4.93 -16.07 -14.93
CA ALA A 189 -5.22 -16.78 -13.70
C ALA A 189 -5.85 -15.80 -12.72
N THR A 190 -6.74 -16.28 -11.85
CA THR A 190 -7.33 -15.48 -10.78
C THR A 190 -6.80 -15.99 -9.45
N ASP A 191 -6.24 -15.09 -8.65
CA ASP A 191 -5.81 -15.37 -7.29
C ASP A 191 -6.48 -14.40 -6.30
N VAL A 192 -6.52 -14.81 -5.04
CA VAL A 192 -7.09 -14.01 -3.97
C VAL A 192 -6.05 -13.76 -2.89
N THR A 193 -5.79 -12.48 -2.66
CA THR A 193 -4.97 -12.02 -1.54
C THR A 193 -5.85 -11.61 -0.35
N PHE A 194 -5.40 -11.96 0.85
CA PHE A 194 -6.01 -11.50 2.11
C PHE A 194 -5.03 -10.60 2.85
N GLN A 195 -5.44 -9.36 3.09
CA GLN A 195 -4.69 -8.40 3.87
C GLN A 195 -5.38 -8.19 5.22
N GLN A 196 -4.75 -8.64 6.30
CA GLN A 196 -5.26 -8.44 7.65
C GLN A 196 -5.40 -6.94 7.96
N SER A 197 -6.49 -6.59 8.64
CA SER A 197 -6.73 -5.25 9.16
C SER A 197 -7.22 -5.29 10.61
N ASN A 198 -7.29 -4.13 11.24
CA ASN A 198 -8.05 -4.00 12.48
C ASN A 198 -9.54 -4.30 12.23
N ARG A 199 -10.24 -4.75 13.27
CA ARG A 199 -11.70 -4.87 13.23
C ARG A 199 -12.29 -3.48 12.95
N PRO A 200 -13.15 -3.32 11.93
CA PRO A 200 -13.82 -2.05 11.68
C PRO A 200 -14.60 -1.60 12.92
N ARG A 201 -14.56 -0.30 13.21
CA ARG A 201 -15.45 0.31 14.20
C ARG A 201 -16.86 0.31 13.63
N GLY A 202 -17.82 -0.22 14.38
CA GLY A 202 -19.18 -0.40 13.91
C GLY A 202 -19.89 -1.54 14.64
N ASN A 203 -21.15 -1.78 14.28
CA ASN A 203 -21.90 -2.90 14.84
C ASN A 203 -21.43 -4.24 14.25
N HIS A 204 -21.93 -5.35 14.79
CA HIS A 204 -21.53 -6.69 14.33
C HIS A 204 -21.76 -6.89 12.84
N ARG A 205 -22.89 -6.41 12.29
CA ARG A 205 -23.26 -6.55 10.87
C ARG A 205 -22.29 -5.83 9.93
N GLU A 206 -21.74 -4.69 10.34
CA GLU A 206 -20.74 -3.96 9.57
C GLU A 206 -19.38 -4.64 9.63
N SER A 207 -18.99 -5.12 10.82
CA SER A 207 -17.67 -5.75 10.99
C SER A 207 -17.57 -7.15 10.39
N ILE A 208 -18.66 -7.94 10.37
CA ILE A 208 -18.64 -9.34 9.93
C ILE A 208 -18.32 -9.48 8.44
N GLY A 209 -18.60 -8.47 7.61
CA GLY A 209 -18.25 -8.48 6.19
C GLY A 209 -16.73 -8.51 5.92
N TYR A 210 -15.93 -8.12 6.90
CA TYR A 210 -14.47 -8.15 6.83
C TYR A 210 -13.86 -9.37 7.53
N TYR A 211 -14.68 -10.23 8.14
CA TYR A 211 -14.19 -11.40 8.87
C TYR A 211 -13.95 -12.57 7.92
N SER A 212 -12.72 -13.07 7.90
CA SER A 212 -12.36 -14.29 7.18
C SER A 212 -12.51 -15.50 8.08
N GLY A 213 -13.46 -16.38 7.76
CA GLY A 213 -13.65 -17.65 8.47
C GLY A 213 -12.42 -18.57 8.35
N LYS A 214 -11.71 -18.56 7.22
CA LYS A 214 -10.50 -19.37 6.99
C LYS A 214 -9.35 -18.96 7.90
N HIS A 215 -9.16 -17.66 8.13
CA HIS A 215 -8.02 -17.12 8.86
C HIS A 215 -8.36 -16.70 10.30
N HIS A 216 -9.63 -16.73 10.70
CA HIS A 216 -10.11 -16.23 11.99
C HIS A 216 -9.71 -14.77 12.28
N LEU A 217 -9.64 -13.94 11.22
CA LEU A 217 -9.15 -12.57 11.28
C LEU A 217 -10.02 -11.62 10.47
N TYR A 218 -10.00 -10.34 10.86
CA TYR A 218 -10.56 -9.27 10.05
C TYR A 218 -9.54 -8.81 9.00
N GLY A 219 -10.01 -8.49 7.80
CA GLY A 219 -9.15 -8.02 6.74
C GLY A 219 -9.89 -7.74 5.44
N TYR A 220 -9.12 -7.27 4.47
CA TYR A 220 -9.57 -7.05 3.11
C TYR A 220 -9.21 -8.26 2.27
N LYS A 221 -10.16 -8.71 1.46
CA LYS A 221 -9.95 -9.76 0.47
C LYS A 221 -10.04 -9.12 -0.91
N VAL A 222 -9.00 -9.29 -1.71
CA VAL A 222 -8.96 -8.75 -3.08
C VAL A 222 -8.66 -9.91 -4.02
N GLU A 223 -9.58 -10.14 -4.96
CA GLU A 223 -9.37 -11.03 -6.08
C GLU A 223 -8.75 -10.25 -7.24
N VAL A 224 -7.64 -10.77 -7.77
CA VAL A 224 -6.87 -10.18 -8.86
C VAL A 224 -6.73 -11.21 -9.98
N SER A 225 -7.12 -10.83 -11.19
CA SER A 225 -6.82 -11.59 -12.41
C SER A 225 -5.48 -11.12 -12.97
N VAL A 226 -4.57 -12.05 -13.22
CA VAL A 226 -3.19 -11.80 -13.64
C VAL A 226 -2.91 -12.53 -14.95
N LEU A 227 -2.28 -11.84 -15.89
CA LEU A 227 -1.82 -12.41 -17.16
C LEU A 227 -0.62 -13.35 -16.93
N PRO A 228 -0.28 -14.26 -17.87
CA PRO A 228 0.95 -15.05 -17.81
C PRO A 228 2.23 -14.22 -17.65
N THR A 229 2.19 -12.93 -18.01
CA THR A 229 3.30 -11.98 -17.85
C THR A 229 3.48 -11.46 -16.42
N GLY A 230 2.60 -11.84 -15.49
CA GLY A 230 2.60 -11.33 -14.11
C GLY A 230 1.90 -9.98 -13.93
N LEU A 231 1.32 -9.41 -15.00
CA LEU A 231 0.63 -8.11 -14.93
C LEU A 231 -0.86 -8.29 -14.58
N ALA A 232 -1.38 -7.39 -13.74
CA ALA A 232 -2.79 -7.39 -13.36
C ALA A 232 -3.68 -6.97 -14.55
N LEU A 233 -4.67 -7.81 -14.85
CA LEU A 233 -5.70 -7.57 -15.86
C LEU A 233 -6.97 -6.96 -15.25
N ASN A 234 -7.31 -7.36 -14.02
CA ASN A 234 -8.48 -6.88 -13.31
C ASN A 234 -8.29 -7.04 -11.81
N CYS A 235 -8.80 -6.10 -11.02
CA CYS A 235 -8.89 -6.23 -9.57
C CYS A 235 -10.33 -5.97 -9.13
N THR A 236 -10.89 -6.89 -8.36
CA THR A 236 -12.22 -6.72 -7.80
C THR A 236 -12.28 -5.48 -6.89
N PRO A 237 -13.36 -4.68 -6.94
CA PRO A 237 -13.59 -3.64 -5.96
C PRO A 237 -13.58 -4.22 -4.54
N ARG A 238 -13.14 -3.44 -3.55
CA ARG A 238 -13.17 -3.85 -2.14
C ARG A 238 -14.61 -4.20 -1.74
N SER A 239 -14.94 -5.49 -1.71
CA SER A 239 -16.30 -5.94 -1.38
C SER A 239 -16.47 -5.97 0.14
N THR A 240 -17.50 -5.30 0.65
CA THR A 240 -17.81 -5.20 2.08
C THR A 240 -18.81 -6.27 2.57
N SER A 241 -19.16 -7.26 1.75
CA SER A 241 -20.27 -8.17 2.08
C SER A 241 -19.96 -9.64 1.78
N PRO A 242 -20.31 -10.59 2.68
CA PRO A 242 -20.26 -12.03 2.41
C PRO A 242 -21.23 -12.47 1.31
N ALA A 243 -22.23 -11.63 0.99
CA ALA A 243 -23.26 -11.93 -0.01
C ALA A 243 -22.83 -11.63 -1.45
N ALA A 244 -21.80 -10.80 -1.67
CA ALA A 244 -21.33 -10.48 -3.02
C ALA A 244 -20.63 -11.66 -3.73
N PHE A 245 -20.36 -12.75 -3.00
CA PHE A 245 -19.70 -13.95 -3.52
C PHE A 245 -20.59 -15.21 -3.53
N ARG A 246 -21.84 -15.13 -3.05
CA ARG A 246 -22.83 -16.18 -3.32
C ARG A 246 -23.65 -15.78 -4.54
N GLY A 247 -23.19 -16.20 -5.70
CA GLY A 247 -23.99 -16.23 -6.92
C GLY A 247 -23.72 -15.08 -7.89
N ARG A 248 -22.72 -15.27 -8.75
CA ARG A 248 -22.86 -15.04 -10.20
C ARG A 248 -21.72 -15.73 -10.93
N GLY A 249 -22.06 -16.72 -11.75
CA GLY A 249 -21.16 -17.34 -12.72
C GLY A 249 -20.33 -18.51 -12.18
N THR A 250 -20.95 -19.67 -12.08
CA THR A 250 -20.25 -20.96 -12.09
C THR A 250 -19.41 -21.09 -13.36
N LEU A 251 -18.09 -20.89 -13.24
CA LEU A 251 -17.15 -21.73 -13.97
C LEU A 251 -16.55 -22.68 -12.93
N PRO A 252 -16.49 -24.00 -13.22
CA PRO A 252 -16.01 -24.94 -12.25
C PRO A 252 -14.57 -24.56 -11.84
N PRO A 253 -14.24 -24.56 -10.54
CA PRO A 253 -12.84 -24.52 -10.16
C PRO A 253 -12.14 -25.67 -10.87
N ILE A 254 -11.03 -25.39 -11.55
CA ILE A 254 -10.12 -26.44 -12.00
C ILE A 254 -9.70 -27.18 -10.73
N ARG A 255 -10.30 -28.36 -10.55
CA ARG A 255 -10.03 -29.25 -9.44
C ARG A 255 -8.59 -29.74 -9.66
N VAL A 256 -7.66 -29.17 -8.92
CA VAL A 256 -6.31 -29.74 -8.83
C VAL A 256 -6.50 -31.16 -8.28
N PRO A 257 -6.12 -32.22 -9.02
CA PRO A 257 -6.24 -33.57 -8.49
C PRO A 257 -5.35 -33.70 -7.25
N PRO A 258 -5.76 -34.50 -6.25
CA PRO A 258 -4.92 -34.77 -5.09
C PRO A 258 -3.63 -35.44 -5.56
N GLU A 259 -2.51 -35.03 -4.96
CA GLU A 259 -1.22 -35.72 -5.07
C GLU A 259 -1.44 -37.22 -4.81
N SER A 260 -1.38 -38.03 -5.85
CA SER A 260 -1.24 -39.48 -5.73
C SER A 260 0.24 -39.79 -5.61
N HIS A 261 0.62 -40.30 -4.44
CA HIS A 261 1.88 -40.97 -4.17
C HIS A 261 2.30 -41.98 -5.25
N ARG A 262 3.62 -42.01 -5.49
CA ARG A 262 4.48 -43.05 -6.14
C ARG A 262 4.34 -43.18 -7.66
N SER A 263 5.43 -43.35 -8.41
CA SER A 263 6.77 -43.89 -8.07
C SER A 263 7.92 -42.99 -8.46
#